data_AF-C0CV99-F1
#
_entry.id   AF-C0CV99-F1
#
_cell.length_a   1.000
_cell.length_b   1.000
_cell.length_c   1.000
_cell.angle_alpha   90.00
_cell.angle_beta   90.00
_cell.angle_gamma   90.00
#
_symmetry.space_group_name_H-M   'P 1'
#
loop_
_entity.id
_entity.type
_entity.pdbx_description
1 polymer ?
#
loop_
_entity_poly.entity_id
_entity_poly.type
_entity_poly.pdbx_seq_one_letter_code
_entity_poly.pdbx_strand_id
1 'polypeptide(L)'
;EVDGDLIYVVVPDNDEGERMALEAETFHIKPTSQVKTANDGSSFRTYLMLRGSSTYDTAEMSTLINGLVEECKDLGIETMTPQELERMMALYEQNRRKRVQDG
;
A
#
# COMPACT_ATOMS: atom_id res chain seq x y z
N GLU A 1 2.04 -1.09 -10.42
CA GLU A 1 1.47 -1.81 -11.57
C GLU A 1 0.05 -1.29 -11.76
N VAL A 2 -0.23 -0.71 -12.91
CA VAL A 2 -1.59 -0.34 -13.30
C VAL A 2 -1.82 -1.15 -14.57
N ASP A 3 -2.80 -2.06 -14.56
CA ASP A 3 -3.15 -2.91 -15.70
C ASP A 3 -2.01 -3.75 -16.31
N GLY A 4 -1.09 -4.27 -15.48
CA GLY A 4 0.03 -5.12 -15.92
C GLY A 4 1.28 -4.36 -16.39
N ASP A 5 1.18 -3.04 -16.57
CA ASP A 5 2.28 -2.20 -17.00
C ASP A 5 2.93 -1.45 -15.82
N LEU A 6 4.26 -1.37 -15.85
CA LEU A 6 5.05 -0.61 -14.89
C LEU A 6 5.14 0.84 -15.33
N ILE A 7 4.38 1.70 -14.65
CA ILE A 7 4.48 3.15 -14.81
C ILE A 7 5.57 3.67 -13.87
N TYR A 8 6.56 4.34 -14.46
CA TYR A 8 7.62 5.02 -13.73
C TYR A 8 7.36 6.52 -13.66
N VAL A 9 7.42 7.08 -12.46
CA VAL A 9 7.42 8.53 -12.23
C VAL A 9 8.87 9.00 -12.09
N VAL A 10 9.21 10.09 -12.77
CA VAL A 10 10.55 10.69 -12.73
C VAL A 10 10.50 11.89 -11.80
N VAL A 11 11.33 11.87 -10.76
CA VAL A 11 11.38 12.90 -9.73
C VAL A 11 12.82 13.39 -9.59
N PRO A 12 13.09 14.69 -9.40
CA PRO A 12 14.44 15.18 -9.11
C PRO A 12 15.09 14.38 -7.97
N ASP A 13 16.34 13.97 -8.15
CA ASP A 13 17.08 13.21 -7.13
C ASP A 13 17.69 14.14 -6.08
N ASN A 14 16.81 14.78 -5.29
CA ASN A 14 17.15 15.67 -4.19
C ASN A 14 16.04 15.65 -3.11
N ASP A 15 16.33 16.22 -1.94
CA ASP A 15 15.42 16.20 -0.77
C ASP A 15 14.06 16.86 -1.05
N GLU A 16 14.00 17.85 -1.93
CA GLU A 16 12.74 18.49 -2.32
C GLU A 16 11.89 17.57 -3.19
N GLY A 17 12.51 16.89 -4.16
CA GLY A 17 11.86 15.88 -4.99
C GLY A 17 11.36 14.70 -4.16
N GLU A 18 12.17 14.19 -3.24
CA GLU A 18 11.78 13.11 -2.34
C GLU A 18 10.57 13.50 -1.48
N ARG A 19 10.60 14.68 -0.85
CA ARG A 19 9.48 15.17 -0.05
C ARG A 19 8.21 15.32 -0.87
N MET A 20 8.29 15.94 -2.05
CA MET A 20 7.16 16.05 -2.97
C MET A 20 6.60 14.67 -3.35
N ALA A 21 7.47 13.68 -3.56
CA ALA A 21 7.07 12.31 -3.85
C ALA A 21 6.35 11.64 -2.67
N LEU A 22 6.86 11.81 -1.45
CA LEU A 22 6.29 11.22 -0.23
C LEU A 22 4.99 11.89 0.21
N GLU A 23 4.86 13.20 0.00
CA GLU A 23 3.68 14.00 0.38
C GLU A 23 2.58 13.99 -0.70
N ALA A 24 2.80 13.32 -1.82
CA ALA A 24 1.82 13.27 -2.90
C ALA A 24 0.54 12.50 -2.47
N GLU A 25 -0.58 13.20 -2.37
CA GLU A 25 -1.87 12.61 -1.98
C GLU A 25 -2.60 11.90 -3.13
N THR A 26 -2.20 12.16 -4.38
CA THR A 26 -2.94 11.73 -5.57
C THR A 26 -2.42 10.44 -6.20
N PHE A 27 -1.22 10.00 -5.85
CA PHE A 27 -0.61 8.79 -6.39
C PHE A 27 0.27 8.10 -5.36
N HIS A 28 0.14 6.78 -5.26
CA HIS A 28 1.01 5.96 -4.42
C HIS A 28 2.26 5.60 -5.21
N ILE A 29 3.43 5.94 -4.69
CA ILE A 29 4.70 5.66 -5.37
C ILE A 29 5.74 5.07 -4.42
N LYS A 30 6.62 4.24 -4.97
CA LYS A 30 7.75 3.63 -4.24
C LYS A 30 9.07 4.01 -4.91
N PRO A 31 10.07 4.52 -4.18
CA PRO A 31 11.37 4.84 -4.75
C PRO A 31 12.08 3.58 -5.27
N THR A 32 12.87 3.75 -6.32
CA THR A 32 13.78 2.71 -6.82
C THR A 32 15.23 3.14 -6.62
N SER A 33 16.15 2.17 -6.73
CA SER A 33 17.59 2.44 -6.74
C SER A 33 18.09 3.05 -8.05
N GLN A 34 17.24 3.16 -9.08
CA GLN A 34 17.63 3.69 -10.39
C GLN A 34 17.60 5.22 -10.39
N VAL A 35 18.75 5.81 -10.71
CA VAL A 35 18.95 7.24 -10.94
C VAL A 35 19.45 7.43 -12.37
N LYS A 36 18.91 8.44 -13.06
CA LYS A 36 19.27 8.81 -14.42
C LYS A 36 19.79 10.24 -14.43
N THR A 37 20.85 10.48 -15.19
CA THR A 37 21.41 11.82 -15.40
C THR A 37 21.05 12.30 -16.80
N ALA A 38 20.46 13.48 -16.89
CA ALA A 38 20.16 14.14 -18.15
C ALA A 38 21.42 14.81 -18.73
N ASN A 39 21.34 15.20 -20.01
CA ASN A 39 22.48 15.81 -20.73
C ASN A 39 22.95 17.13 -20.13
N ASP A 40 22.09 17.82 -19.37
CA ASP A 40 22.37 19.06 -18.66
C ASP A 40 23.04 18.84 -17.29
N GLY A 41 23.27 17.58 -16.89
CA GLY A 41 23.83 17.21 -15.59
C GLY A 41 22.80 17.02 -14.47
N SER A 42 21.51 17.26 -14.73
CA SER A 42 20.44 17.06 -13.75
C SER A 42 20.21 15.58 -13.48
N SER A 43 20.11 15.19 -12.20
CA SER A 43 19.83 13.80 -11.78
C SER A 43 18.38 13.61 -11.37
N PHE A 44 17.80 12.48 -11.78
CA PHE A 44 16.43 12.10 -11.48
C PHE A 44 16.35 10.67 -10.98
N ARG A 45 15.58 10.44 -9.93
CA ARG A 45 15.28 9.12 -9.41
C ARG A 45 13.96 8.61 -10.00
N THR A 46 13.93 7.35 -10.36
CA THR A 46 12.70 6.70 -10.81
C THR A 46 11.92 6.15 -9.63
N TYR A 47 10.60 6.32 -9.66
CA TYR A 47 9.65 5.79 -8.71
C TYR A 47 8.68 4.86 -9.42
N LEU A 48 8.27 3.77 -8.78
CA LEU A 48 7.23 2.88 -9.28
C LEU A 48 5.86 3.38 -8.82
N MET A 49 4.91 3.52 -9.74
CA MET A 49 3.52 3.78 -9.38
C MET A 49 2.85 2.50 -8.87
N LEU A 50 2.31 2.60 -7.66
CA LEU A 50 1.55 1.56 -6.98
C LEU A 50 0.06 1.76 -7.26
N ARG A 51 -0.66 0.66 -7.46
CA ARG A 51 -2.12 0.68 -7.51
C ARG A 51 -2.66 1.00 -6.12
N GLY A 52 -3.66 1.87 -6.01
CA GLY A 52 -4.28 2.17 -4.72
C GLY A 52 -5.00 0.97 -4.13
N SER A 53 -4.90 0.81 -2.79
CA SER A 53 -5.58 -0.27 -2.07
C SER A 53 -7.11 -0.18 -2.14
N SER A 54 -7.66 0.99 -2.49
CA SER A 54 -9.09 1.20 -2.70
C SER A 54 -9.66 0.40 -3.88
N THR A 55 -8.83 -0.08 -4.79
CA THR A 55 -9.25 -0.91 -5.93
C THR A 55 -8.87 -2.38 -5.78
N TYR A 56 -8.35 -2.79 -4.61
CA TYR A 56 -7.96 -4.17 -4.36
C TYR A 56 -9.18 -5.06 -4.21
N ASP A 57 -9.08 -6.29 -4.70
CA ASP A 57 -10.03 -7.33 -4.37
C ASP A 57 -9.82 -7.84 -2.92
N THR A 58 -10.68 -8.77 -2.49
CA THR A 58 -10.61 -9.31 -1.13
C THR A 58 -9.31 -10.08 -0.85
N ALA A 59 -8.76 -10.78 -1.85
CA ALA A 59 -7.53 -11.56 -1.68
C ALA A 59 -6.30 -10.66 -1.58
N GLU A 60 -6.23 -9.64 -2.43
CA GLU A 60 -5.17 -8.63 -2.45
C GLU A 60 -5.16 -7.82 -1.15
N MET A 61 -6.33 -7.37 -0.69
CA MET A 61 -6.45 -6.64 0.57
C MET A 61 -6.09 -7.52 1.78
N SER A 62 -6.48 -8.81 1.77
CA SER A 62 -6.08 -9.75 2.82
C SER A 62 -4.57 -9.92 2.89
N THR A 63 -3.91 -10.00 1.73
CA THR A 63 -2.44 -10.09 1.64
C THR A 63 -1.78 -8.85 2.22
N LEU A 64 -2.29 -7.65 1.88
CA LEU A 64 -1.81 -6.38 2.43
C LEU A 64 -1.91 -6.34 3.96
N ILE A 65 -3.07 -6.70 4.52
CA ILE A 65 -3.32 -6.69 5.97
C ILE A 65 -2.40 -7.70 6.68
N ASN A 66 -2.27 -8.92 6.14
CA ASN A 66 -1.42 -9.94 6.74
C ASN A 66 0.05 -9.51 6.76
N GLY A 67 0.56 -8.92 5.66
CA GLY A 67 1.92 -8.38 5.61
C GLY A 67 2.15 -7.31 6.69
N LEU A 68 1.23 -6.35 6.81
CA LEU A 68 1.30 -5.31 7.84
C LEU A 68 1.30 -5.88 9.25
N VAL A 69 0.48 -6.90 9.53
CA VAL A 69 0.42 -7.55 10.84
C VAL A 69 1.74 -8.25 11.18
N GLU A 70 2.37 -8.94 10.22
CA GLU A 70 3.67 -9.57 10.44
C GLU A 70 4.78 -8.53 10.69
N GLU A 71 4.81 -7.43 9.92
CA GLU A 71 5.76 -6.34 10.15
C GLU A 71 5.59 -5.72 11.54
N CYS A 72 4.36 -5.52 12.00
CA CYS A 72 4.09 -5.03 13.35
C CYS A 72 4.61 -6.02 14.42
N LYS A 73 4.42 -7.34 14.23
CA LYS A 73 4.95 -8.36 15.15
C LYS A 73 6.47 -8.32 15.23
N ASP A 74 7.15 -8.20 14.10
CA ASP A 74 8.62 -8.10 14.04
C ASP A 74 9.13 -6.85 14.78
N LEU A 75 8.36 -5.77 14.79
CA LEU A 75 8.64 -4.53 15.52
C LEU A 75 8.15 -4.54 16.98
N GLY A 76 7.53 -5.63 17.44
CA GLY A 76 6.93 -5.71 18.79
C GLY A 76 5.72 -4.77 18.98
N ILE A 77 5.10 -4.32 17.89
CA ILE A 77 3.89 -3.50 17.88
C ILE A 77 2.69 -4.44 17.99
N GLU A 78 1.98 -4.33 19.10
CA GLU A 78 0.70 -5.02 19.28
C GLU A 78 -0.34 -4.44 18.30
N THR A 79 -0.94 -5.31 17.50
CA THR A 79 -2.00 -4.93 16.56
C THR A 79 -3.37 -5.11 17.21
N MET A 80 -4.07 -6.19 16.89
CA MET A 80 -5.33 -6.57 17.52
C MET A 80 -5.08 -7.79 18.40
N THR A 81 -5.61 -7.78 19.61
CA THR A 81 -5.51 -8.96 20.49
C THR A 81 -6.28 -10.13 19.87
N PRO A 82 -5.91 -11.39 20.18
CA PRO A 82 -6.68 -12.55 19.73
C PRO A 82 -8.16 -12.47 20.10
N GLN A 83 -8.49 -11.96 21.30
CA GLN A 83 -9.87 -11.82 21.75
C GLN A 83 -10.67 -10.78 20.94
N GLU A 84 -10.05 -9.64 20.59
CA GLU A 84 -10.68 -8.63 19.74
C GLU A 84 -10.93 -9.15 18.33
N LEU A 85 -9.98 -9.92 17.79
CA LEU A 85 -10.10 -10.55 16.48
C LEU A 85 -11.24 -11.57 16.45
N GLU A 86 -11.30 -12.46 17.46
CA GLU A 86 -12.40 -13.42 17.62
C GLU A 86 -13.76 -12.73 17.67
N ARG A 87 -13.86 -11.65 18.45
CA ARG A 87 -15.09 -10.86 18.56
C ARG A 87 -15.48 -10.23 17.23
N MET A 88 -14.53 -9.66 16.49
CA MET A 88 -14.79 -9.07 15.17
C MET A 88 -15.27 -10.11 14.16
N MET A 89 -14.62 -11.28 14.12
CA MET A 89 -14.99 -12.35 13.20
C MET A 89 -16.38 -12.93 13.52
N ALA A 90 -16.73 -13.05 14.80
CA ALA A 90 -18.07 -13.47 15.22
C ALA A 90 -19.15 -12.47 14.75
N LEU A 91 -18.91 -11.16 14.91
CA LEU A 91 -19.83 -10.11 14.43
C LEU A 91 -19.97 -10.11 12.91
N TYR A 92 -18.86 -10.28 12.19
CA TYR A 92 -18.87 -10.40 10.73
C TYR A 92 -19.74 -11.57 10.27
N GLU A 93 -19.54 -12.75 10.86
CA GLU A 93 -20.31 -13.96 10.52
C GLU A 93 -21.80 -13.81 10.83
N GLN A 94 -22.14 -13.21 11.98
CA GLN A 94 -23.53 -12.92 12.33
C GLN A 94 -24.19 -11.99 11.30
N ASN A 95 -23.50 -10.92 10.88
CA ASN A 95 -24.02 -9.98 9.89
C ASN A 95 -24.14 -10.60 8.50
N ARG A 96 -23.18 -11.44 8.11
CA ARG A 96 -23.23 -12.20 6.85
C ARG A 96 -24.43 -13.12 6.81
N ARG A 97 -24.71 -13.85 7.89
CA ARG A 97 -25.88 -14.73 8.01
C ARG A 97 -27.21 -13.98 7.94
N LYS A 98 -27.31 -12.78 8.52
CA LYS A 98 -28.51 -11.94 8.43
C LYS A 98 -28.77 -11.50 6.99
N ARG A 99 -27.74 -11.00 6.29
CA ARG A 99 -27.85 -10.59 4.87
C ARG A 99 -28.30 -11.71 3.93
N VAL A 100 -27.93 -12.95 4.21
CA VAL A 100 -28.37 -14.13 3.43
C VAL A 100 -29.80 -14.55 3.77
N GLN A 101 -30.29 -14.26 4.97
CA GLN A 101 -31.67 -14.56 5.38
C GLN A 101 -32.67 -13.48 4.92
N ASP A 102 -32.21 -12.23 4.81
CA ASP A 102 -33.03 -11.06 4.48
C ASP A 102 -33.07 -10.73 2.97
N GLY A 103 -32.29 -11.44 2.14
CA GLY A 103 -32.20 -11.24 0.68
C GLY A 103 -32.59 -12.48 -0.09
#